data_AF-A0AA39WYU6-F1
#
_entry.id   AF-A0AA39WYU6-F1
#
_cell.length_a   1.000
_cell.length_b   1.000
_cell.length_c   1.000
_cell.angle_alpha   90.00
_cell.angle_beta   90.00
_cell.angle_gamma   90.00
#
_symmetry.space_group_name_H-M   'P 1'
#
loop_
_entity.id
_entity.type
_entity.pdbx_description
1 polymer ?
#
loop_
_entity_poly.entity_id
_entity_poly.type
_entity_poly.pdbx_seq_one_letter_code
_entity_poly.pdbx_strand_id
1 'polypeptide(L)'
;MEKEGKLHLLPYMAWKPMEDREKFKGATKDEIREFFRDWIHERSEERDGPGAGADNEDLIRWSPRYKVCMYVDKEVMEGAAIKTLTFMPDGPRVHVKGKGILIDAQYDEHDRDVLIRAAEEFEPVEGRRRWDVGWMEFNLRGVHMIYETLCKSEEEWANPYFYKRPPRIWNGYS
;
A
#
# COMPACT_ATOMS: atom_id res chain seq x y z
N MET A 1 0.14 33.46 -24.53
CA MET A 1 0.62 32.95 -23.24
C MET A 1 -0.36 31.88 -22.80
N GLU A 2 -0.09 30.64 -23.21
CA GLU A 2 -0.89 29.48 -22.79
C GLU A 2 -0.69 29.24 -21.30
N LYS A 3 -1.79 28.99 -20.59
CA LYS A 3 -1.74 28.57 -19.20
C LYS A 3 -1.09 27.21 -19.15
N GLU A 4 0.08 27.11 -18.54
CA GLU A 4 0.76 25.85 -18.25
C GLU A 4 -0.25 24.87 -17.65
N GLY A 5 -0.51 23.80 -18.40
CA GLY A 5 -1.39 22.73 -17.98
C GLY A 5 -0.82 22.14 -16.70
N LYS A 6 -1.58 22.22 -15.60
CA LYS A 6 -1.26 21.54 -14.36
C LYS A 6 -0.92 20.08 -14.70
N LEU A 7 0.33 19.70 -14.47
CA LEU A 7 0.83 18.36 -14.72
C LEU A 7 -0.05 17.39 -13.93
N HIS A 8 -0.94 16.69 -14.61
CA HIS A 8 -1.85 15.74 -13.98
C HIS A 8 -1.04 14.46 -13.72
N LEU A 9 -0.57 14.29 -12.49
CA LEU A 9 0.34 13.19 -12.10
C LEU A 9 -0.36 11.83 -11.95
N LEU A 10 -1.71 11.81 -11.90
CA LEU A 10 -2.51 10.58 -11.72
C LEU A 10 -2.27 9.48 -12.78
N PRO A 11 -2.03 9.77 -14.08
CA PRO A 11 -1.69 8.75 -15.07
C PRO A 11 -0.30 8.13 -14.86
N TYR A 12 0.58 8.80 -14.10
CA TYR A 12 1.95 8.35 -13.82
C TYR A 12 2.07 7.67 -12.44
N MET A 13 1.12 7.93 -11.54
CA MET A 13 0.81 7.07 -10.40
C MET A 13 -0.04 5.90 -10.89
N ALA A 14 0.53 5.04 -11.75
CA ALA A 14 -0.12 3.83 -12.22
C ALA A 14 -0.16 2.77 -11.10
N TRP A 15 -0.86 3.08 -10.01
CA TRP A 15 -1.45 2.06 -9.15
C TRP A 15 -2.44 1.39 -10.08
N LYS A 16 -2.18 0.16 -10.54
CA LYS A 16 -3.14 -0.56 -11.37
C LYS A 16 -4.33 -0.86 -10.46
N PRO A 17 -5.41 -0.07 -10.50
CA PRO A 17 -6.48 -0.29 -9.57
C PRO A 17 -7.12 -1.61 -10.03
N MET A 18 -7.10 -2.60 -9.14
CA MET A 18 -7.71 -3.90 -9.42
C MET A 18 -9.20 -3.71 -9.22
N GLU A 19 -9.84 -3.10 -10.21
CA GLU A 19 -11.26 -2.76 -10.19
C GLU A 19 -12.05 -3.85 -10.91
N ASP A 20 -12.30 -4.95 -10.18
CA ASP A 20 -13.31 -5.93 -10.57
C ASP A 20 -14.44 -5.88 -9.55
N ARG A 21 -15.37 -4.96 -9.78
CA ARG A 21 -16.46 -4.66 -8.85
C ARG A 21 -17.35 -5.87 -8.59
N GLU A 22 -17.57 -6.72 -9.59
CA GLU A 22 -18.40 -7.92 -9.43
C GLU A 22 -17.66 -8.98 -8.61
N LYS A 23 -16.34 -9.13 -8.83
CA LYS A 23 -15.51 -10.07 -8.07
C LYS A 23 -15.28 -9.67 -6.62
N PHE A 24 -15.13 -8.38 -6.33
CA PHE A 24 -14.75 -7.90 -4.99
C PHE A 24 -15.90 -7.43 -4.13
N LYS A 25 -17.13 -7.41 -4.65
CA LYS A 25 -18.30 -7.01 -3.87
C LYS A 25 -18.57 -8.03 -2.75
N GLY A 26 -18.28 -7.61 -1.52
CA GLY A 26 -18.48 -8.47 -0.34
C GLY A 26 -17.38 -9.51 -0.14
N ALA A 27 -16.28 -9.42 -0.88
CA ALA A 27 -15.13 -10.28 -0.68
C ALA A 27 -14.52 -10.04 0.70
N THR A 28 -14.14 -11.13 1.35
CA THR A 28 -13.36 -11.15 2.58
C THR A 28 -11.92 -10.73 2.30
N LYS A 29 -11.21 -10.29 3.35
CA LYS A 29 -9.78 -9.95 3.23
C LYS A 29 -8.94 -11.15 2.82
N ASP A 30 -9.40 -12.36 3.12
CA ASP A 30 -8.75 -13.60 2.69
C ASP A 30 -8.90 -13.83 1.19
N GLU A 31 -10.11 -13.71 0.65
CA GLU A 31 -10.34 -13.81 -0.80
C GLU A 31 -9.54 -12.74 -1.58
N ILE A 32 -9.44 -11.52 -1.03
CA ILE A 32 -8.59 -10.47 -1.60
C ILE A 32 -7.10 -10.85 -1.53
N ARG A 33 -6.64 -11.44 -0.42
CA ARG A 33 -5.26 -11.93 -0.28
C ARG A 33 -4.96 -13.01 -1.31
N GLU A 34 -5.84 -13.99 -1.48
CA GLU A 34 -5.68 -15.08 -2.44
C GLU A 34 -5.57 -14.54 -3.86
N PHE A 35 -6.51 -13.67 -4.24
CA PHE A 35 -6.46 -13.01 -5.54
C PHE A 35 -5.16 -12.22 -5.75
N PHE A 36 -4.71 -11.50 -4.73
CA PHE A 36 -3.47 -10.74 -4.81
C PHE A 36 -2.24 -11.63 -4.94
N ARG A 37 -2.20 -12.78 -4.24
CA ARG A 37 -1.13 -13.77 -4.41
C ARG A 37 -1.09 -14.32 -5.84
N ASP A 38 -2.25 -14.68 -6.41
CA ASP A 38 -2.32 -15.14 -7.80
C ASP A 38 -1.78 -14.06 -8.75
N TRP A 39 -2.18 -12.81 -8.54
CA TRP A 39 -1.66 -11.68 -9.31
C TRP A 39 -0.14 -11.50 -9.16
N ILE A 40 0.43 -11.74 -7.97
CA ILE A 40 1.88 -11.73 -7.75
C ILE A 40 2.57 -12.90 -8.48
N HIS A 41 1.94 -14.07 -8.54
CA HIS A 41 2.48 -15.24 -9.26
C HIS A 41 2.48 -15.05 -10.78
N GLU A 42 1.51 -14.32 -11.33
CA GLU A 42 1.43 -14.00 -12.76
C GLU A 42 2.42 -12.90 -13.21
N ARG A 43 3.35 -12.48 -12.34
CA ARG A 43 4.31 -11.43 -12.66
C ARG A 43 5.32 -11.86 -13.73
N SER A 44 5.74 -10.89 -14.52
CA SER A 44 6.77 -11.05 -15.54
C SER A 44 7.40 -9.72 -15.86
N GLU A 45 8.59 -9.73 -16.45
CA GLU A 45 9.22 -8.49 -16.91
C GLU A 45 8.41 -7.79 -18.00
N GLU A 46 7.69 -8.55 -18.83
CA GLU A 46 6.78 -8.01 -19.85
C GLU A 46 5.62 -7.24 -19.22
N ARG A 47 5.02 -7.80 -18.16
CA ARG A 47 3.87 -7.20 -17.47
C ARG A 47 4.27 -6.03 -16.58
N ASP A 48 5.35 -6.20 -15.83
CA ASP A 48 5.66 -5.36 -14.67
C ASP A 48 6.98 -4.59 -14.77
N GLY A 49 7.82 -4.90 -15.76
CA GLY A 49 9.11 -4.27 -16.04
C GLY A 49 10.33 -5.01 -15.51
N PRO A 50 11.54 -4.49 -15.79
CA PRO A 50 12.79 -5.15 -15.41
C PRO A 50 12.91 -5.40 -13.91
N GLY A 51 13.33 -6.62 -13.54
CA GLY A 51 13.44 -7.07 -12.15
C GLY A 51 12.14 -7.63 -11.57
N ALA A 52 11.07 -7.72 -12.36
CA ALA A 52 9.82 -8.37 -11.97
C ALA A 52 9.77 -9.87 -12.32
N GLY A 53 10.83 -10.42 -12.91
CA GLY A 53 10.94 -11.83 -13.27
C GLY A 53 11.01 -12.78 -12.07
N ALA A 54 10.85 -14.08 -12.34
CA ALA A 54 10.94 -15.14 -11.33
C ALA A 54 12.36 -15.32 -10.77
N ASP A 55 13.38 -14.79 -11.45
CA ASP A 55 14.78 -14.79 -11.05
C ASP A 55 15.09 -13.86 -9.87
N ASN A 56 14.14 -12.98 -9.50
CA ASN A 56 14.32 -11.94 -8.49
C ASN A 56 13.38 -12.12 -7.27
N GLU A 57 13.04 -13.35 -6.87
CA GLU A 57 12.13 -13.67 -5.75
C GLU A 57 12.42 -12.88 -4.46
N ASP A 58 13.70 -12.74 -4.07
CA ASP A 58 14.06 -12.00 -2.86
C ASP A 58 13.70 -10.50 -2.97
N LEU A 59 13.94 -9.87 -4.13
CA LEU A 59 13.57 -8.47 -4.36
C LEU A 59 12.04 -8.29 -4.35
N ILE A 60 11.32 -9.26 -4.89
CA ILE A 60 9.86 -9.27 -4.88
C ILE A 60 9.33 -9.40 -3.46
N ARG A 61 9.95 -10.28 -2.65
CA ARG A 61 9.53 -10.55 -1.28
C ARG A 61 9.50 -9.28 -0.42
N TRP A 62 10.47 -8.40 -0.62
CA TRP A 62 10.63 -7.16 0.15
C TRP A 62 10.03 -5.93 -0.52
N SER A 63 9.60 -6.04 -1.78
CA SER A 63 8.97 -4.95 -2.50
C SER A 63 7.55 -4.71 -1.99
N PRO A 64 7.21 -3.50 -1.50
CA PRO A 64 5.86 -3.19 -1.05
C PRO A 64 4.78 -3.48 -2.09
N ARG A 65 5.11 -3.33 -3.39
CA ARG A 65 4.21 -3.61 -4.53
C ARG A 65 3.72 -5.06 -4.59
N TYR A 66 4.53 -6.01 -4.12
CA TYR A 66 4.22 -7.45 -4.16
C TYR A 66 4.07 -8.06 -2.76
N LYS A 67 4.31 -7.26 -1.71
CA LYS A 67 4.13 -7.70 -0.33
C LYS A 67 2.75 -7.34 0.20
N VAL A 68 2.27 -6.13 -0.08
CA VAL A 68 1.02 -5.63 0.49
C VAL A 68 0.09 -5.09 -0.58
N CYS A 69 -1.21 -5.36 -0.45
CA CYS A 69 -2.23 -4.65 -1.20
C CYS A 69 -3.06 -3.76 -0.27
N MET A 70 -3.42 -2.59 -0.79
CA MET A 70 -4.31 -1.67 -0.08
C MET A 70 -5.76 -2.01 -0.46
N TYR A 71 -6.53 -2.48 0.50
CA TYR A 71 -7.96 -2.70 0.35
C TYR A 71 -8.71 -1.42 0.73
N VAL A 72 -9.48 -0.91 -0.23
CA VAL A 72 -10.26 0.33 -0.11
C VAL A 72 -11.72 0.01 -0.35
N ASP A 73 -12.52 0.06 0.70
CA ASP A 73 -13.97 -0.07 0.61
C ASP A 73 -14.67 1.28 0.79
N LYS A 74 -16.00 1.23 0.82
CA LYS A 74 -16.84 2.42 1.02
C LYS A 74 -16.51 3.13 2.34
N GLU A 75 -16.26 2.39 3.43
CA GLU A 75 -15.97 2.97 4.74
C GLU A 75 -14.62 3.69 4.74
N VAL A 76 -13.60 3.08 4.12
CA VAL A 76 -12.28 3.72 3.90
C VAL A 76 -12.44 5.03 3.13
N MET A 77 -13.23 5.03 2.05
CA MET A 77 -13.46 6.21 1.21
C MET A 77 -14.27 7.30 1.92
N GLU A 78 -15.32 6.94 2.63
CA GLU A 78 -16.13 7.88 3.43
C GLU A 78 -15.30 8.48 4.56
N GLY A 79 -14.46 7.68 5.21
CA GLY A 79 -13.47 8.14 6.17
C GLY A 79 -12.56 9.19 5.53
N ALA A 80 -11.89 8.84 4.43
CA ALA A 80 -10.93 9.69 3.73
C ALA A 80 -11.50 11.05 3.29
N ALA A 81 -12.81 11.14 3.06
CA ALA A 81 -13.49 12.39 2.73
C ALA A 81 -13.53 13.38 3.91
N ILE A 82 -13.43 12.90 5.15
CA ILE A 82 -13.46 13.73 6.35
C ILE A 82 -12.09 14.38 6.55
N LYS A 83 -12.02 15.67 6.27
CA LYS A 83 -10.83 16.50 6.47
C LYS A 83 -11.04 17.43 7.66
N THR A 84 -10.20 17.32 8.68
CA THR A 84 -10.18 18.27 9.79
C THR A 84 -8.95 19.16 9.68
N LEU A 85 -9.15 20.47 9.78
CA LEU A 85 -8.09 21.46 9.77
C LEU A 85 -7.67 21.78 11.20
N THR A 86 -6.39 21.64 11.52
CA THR A 86 -5.81 22.05 12.82
C THR A 86 -4.83 23.18 12.58
N PHE A 87 -4.94 24.28 13.33
CA PHE A 87 -3.97 25.37 13.28
C PHE A 87 -2.85 25.11 14.29
N MET A 88 -1.64 24.89 13.79
CA MET A 88 -0.43 24.71 14.59
C MET A 88 0.45 25.98 14.50
N PRO A 89 1.41 26.19 15.43
CA PRO A 89 2.30 27.36 15.38
C PRO A 89 3.12 27.49 14.08
N ASP A 90 3.39 26.37 13.41
CA ASP A 90 4.13 26.28 12.15
C ASP A 90 3.23 26.29 10.90
N GLY A 91 1.91 26.41 11.07
CA GLY A 91 0.94 26.52 9.99
C GLY A 91 -0.27 25.56 10.12
N PRO A 92 -1.25 25.69 9.22
CA PRO A 92 -2.41 24.80 9.19
C PRO A 92 -2.03 23.39 8.74
N ARG A 93 -2.56 22.37 9.41
CA ARG A 93 -2.43 20.96 9.05
C ARG A 93 -3.79 20.37 8.69
N VAL A 94 -3.87 19.75 7.52
CA VAL A 94 -5.05 18.98 7.12
C VAL A 94 -4.87 17.55 7.63
N HIS A 95 -5.78 17.11 8.48
CA HIS A 95 -5.86 15.72 8.89
C HIS A 95 -6.96 15.05 8.08
N VAL A 96 -6.58 14.00 7.38
CA VAL A 96 -7.53 13.04 6.83
C VAL A 96 -7.92 12.11 7.98
N LYS A 97 -9.18 12.15 8.40
CA LYS A 97 -9.75 11.06 9.19
C LYS A 97 -9.94 9.88 8.26
N GLY A 98 -9.84 8.67 8.77
CA GLY A 98 -9.97 7.47 7.95
C GLY A 98 -8.82 6.52 8.16
N LYS A 99 -9.16 5.25 8.05
CA LYS A 99 -8.22 4.14 8.11
C LYS A 99 -8.27 3.47 6.75
N GLY A 100 -7.13 3.03 6.24
CA GLY A 100 -7.07 2.08 5.14
C GLY A 100 -6.77 0.70 5.68
N ILE A 101 -6.96 -0.33 4.85
CA ILE A 101 -6.61 -1.71 5.18
C ILE A 101 -5.42 -2.12 4.31
N LEU A 102 -4.36 -2.62 4.94
CA LEU A 102 -3.25 -3.29 4.25
C LEU A 102 -3.38 -4.79 4.49
N ILE A 103 -3.35 -5.56 3.41
CA ILE A 103 -3.38 -7.02 3.46
C ILE A 103 -1.99 -7.52 3.07
N ASP A 104 -1.39 -8.35 3.91
CA ASP A 104 -0.10 -8.99 3.63
C ASP A 104 -0.32 -10.23 2.75
N ALA A 105 0.29 -10.24 1.57
CA ALA A 105 0.24 -11.35 0.62
C ALA A 105 0.97 -12.59 1.11
N GLN A 106 2.01 -12.40 1.93
CA GLN A 106 2.88 -13.47 2.42
C GLN A 106 2.46 -13.99 3.79
N TYR A 107 1.36 -13.48 4.36
CA TYR A 107 0.85 -14.00 5.62
C TYR A 107 0.55 -15.49 5.49
N ASP A 108 1.24 -16.27 6.31
CA ASP A 108 0.97 -17.68 6.55
C ASP A 108 0.78 -17.87 8.05
N GLU A 109 -0.37 -18.40 8.44
CA GLU A 109 -0.63 -18.66 9.85
C GLU A 109 0.34 -19.74 10.41
N HIS A 110 0.89 -20.60 9.57
CA HIS A 110 1.79 -21.67 10.01
C HIS A 110 3.25 -21.22 10.12
N ASP A 111 3.57 -19.99 9.70
CA ASP A 111 4.92 -19.46 9.84
C ASP A 111 5.24 -19.22 11.34
N ARG A 112 6.28 -19.89 11.81
CA ARG A 112 6.67 -19.96 13.23
C ARG A 112 7.50 -18.75 13.68
N ASP A 113 7.86 -17.86 12.76
CA ASP A 113 8.85 -16.80 12.99
C ASP A 113 8.29 -15.42 13.38
N VAL A 114 6.98 -15.30 13.66
CA VAL A 114 6.44 -14.04 14.24
C VAL A 114 6.76 -13.98 15.74
N LEU A 115 8.00 -13.59 16.01
CA LEU A 115 8.57 -13.35 17.32
C LEU A 115 7.70 -12.40 18.17
N ILE A 116 7.55 -12.79 19.45
CA ILE A 116 7.21 -12.02 20.67
C ILE A 116 5.80 -12.21 21.26
N ARG A 117 4.70 -12.42 20.49
CA ARG A 117 3.33 -12.45 21.08
C ARG A 117 2.44 -13.65 20.74
N ALA A 118 2.98 -14.68 20.09
CA ALA A 118 2.23 -15.85 19.64
C ALA A 118 1.57 -16.69 20.77
N ALA A 119 1.85 -16.40 22.04
CA ALA A 119 1.33 -17.14 23.20
C ALA A 119 0.06 -16.54 23.82
N GLU A 120 -0.35 -15.33 23.41
CA GLU A 120 -1.57 -14.69 23.92
C GLU A 120 -2.74 -14.99 22.98
N GLU A 121 -3.82 -15.56 23.52
CA GLU A 121 -5.10 -15.66 22.80
C GLU A 121 -5.80 -14.30 22.85
N PHE A 122 -5.99 -13.68 21.69
CA PHE A 122 -6.73 -12.44 21.54
C PHE A 122 -8.20 -12.71 21.22
N GLU A 123 -9.05 -11.70 21.43
CA GLU A 123 -10.43 -11.73 20.93
C GLU A 123 -10.45 -12.02 19.43
N PRO A 124 -11.35 -12.90 18.95
CA PRO A 124 -11.31 -13.35 17.57
C PRO A 124 -11.63 -12.20 16.61
N VAL A 125 -10.72 -11.94 15.69
CA VAL A 125 -10.92 -11.05 14.55
C VAL A 125 -11.11 -11.92 13.31
N GLU A 126 -12.29 -11.90 12.71
CA GLU A 126 -12.64 -12.77 11.55
C GLU A 126 -12.34 -14.26 11.82
N GLY A 127 -12.55 -14.71 13.06
CA GLY A 127 -12.30 -16.09 13.48
C GLY A 127 -10.84 -16.39 13.90
N ARG A 128 -9.91 -15.43 13.77
CA ARG A 128 -8.50 -15.58 14.15
C ARG A 128 -8.22 -15.00 15.53
N ARG A 129 -7.53 -15.76 16.38
CA ARG A 129 -7.18 -15.38 17.77
C ARG A 129 -5.72 -14.98 17.96
N ARG A 130 -4.95 -14.92 16.89
CA ARG A 130 -3.54 -14.56 16.94
C ARG A 130 -3.38 -13.05 16.91
N TRP A 131 -2.22 -12.59 17.39
CA TRP A 131 -1.81 -11.20 17.32
C TRP A 131 -1.77 -10.68 15.87
N ASP A 132 -1.16 -11.45 14.98
CA ASP A 132 -1.14 -11.17 13.55
C ASP A 132 -2.25 -11.96 12.86
N VAL A 133 -3.10 -11.26 12.11
CA VAL A 133 -4.23 -11.81 11.34
C VAL A 133 -4.02 -11.66 9.83
N GLY A 134 -2.83 -11.23 9.41
CA GLY A 134 -2.44 -11.08 8.01
C GLY A 134 -2.95 -9.82 7.33
N TRP A 135 -3.46 -8.88 8.12
CA TRP A 135 -3.86 -7.56 7.67
C TRP A 135 -3.83 -6.57 8.84
N MET A 136 -3.74 -5.29 8.52
CA MET A 136 -3.81 -4.23 9.52
C MET A 136 -4.58 -3.02 9.00
N GLU A 137 -5.24 -2.31 9.92
CA GLU A 137 -5.69 -0.95 9.67
C GLU A 137 -4.49 0.01 9.79
N PHE A 138 -4.38 0.96 8.88
CA PHE A 138 -3.40 2.04 8.97
C PHE A 138 -4.08 3.39 8.84
N ASN A 139 -3.52 4.40 9.50
CA ASN A 139 -4.05 5.75 9.44
C ASN A 139 -3.66 6.42 8.11
N LEU A 140 -4.67 6.92 7.37
CA LEU A 140 -4.45 7.62 6.10
C LEU A 140 -3.61 8.90 6.22
N ARG A 141 -3.42 9.43 7.45
CA ARG A 141 -2.48 10.53 7.74
C ARG A 141 -1.06 10.25 7.24
N GLY A 142 -0.61 9.00 7.24
CA GLY A 142 0.71 8.63 6.73
C GLY A 142 0.89 9.02 5.25
N VAL A 143 -0.16 8.85 4.46
CA VAL A 143 -0.17 9.19 3.03
C VAL A 143 -0.02 10.69 2.81
N HIS A 144 -0.71 11.51 3.61
CA HIS A 144 -0.54 12.98 3.58
C HIS A 144 0.91 13.40 3.83
N MET A 145 1.62 12.76 4.76
CA MET A 145 3.01 13.12 5.04
C MET A 145 3.94 12.83 3.85
N ILE A 146 3.67 11.74 3.11
CA ILE A 146 4.42 11.45 1.87
C ILE A 146 4.19 12.59 0.86
N TYR A 147 2.95 13.01 0.63
CA TYR A 147 2.66 14.13 -0.26
C TYR A 147 3.31 15.44 0.21
N GLU A 148 3.27 15.72 1.51
CA GLU A 148 3.90 16.91 2.10
C GLU A 148 5.42 16.90 1.89
N THR A 149 6.09 15.76 2.09
CA THR A 149 7.53 15.59 1.82
C THR A 149 7.82 15.78 0.34
N LEU A 150 7.04 15.15 -0.56
CA LEU A 150 7.22 15.28 -2.00
C LEU A 150 6.96 16.69 -2.54
N CYS A 151 6.08 17.46 -1.89
CA CYS A 151 5.86 18.87 -2.24
C CYS A 151 6.98 19.80 -1.79
N LYS A 152 7.84 19.38 -0.85
CA LYS A 152 8.85 20.23 -0.23
C LYS A 152 10.22 20.16 -0.89
N SER A 153 10.54 19.14 -1.69
CA SER A 153 11.77 19.15 -2.49
C SER A 153 11.69 18.29 -3.76
N GLU A 154 12.20 18.86 -4.86
CA GLU A 154 12.47 18.10 -6.09
C GLU A 154 13.65 17.12 -5.92
N GLU A 155 14.48 17.33 -4.89
CA GLU A 155 15.63 16.48 -4.57
C GLU A 155 15.22 15.06 -4.16
N GLU A 156 14.10 14.89 -3.46
CA GLU A 156 13.57 13.56 -3.10
C GLU A 156 13.16 12.76 -4.34
N TRP A 157 12.65 13.44 -5.38
CA TRP A 157 12.36 12.83 -6.68
C TRP A 157 13.60 12.46 -7.48
N ALA A 158 14.71 13.17 -7.28
CA ALA A 158 15.99 12.88 -7.93
C ALA A 158 16.81 11.81 -7.19
N ASN A 159 16.46 11.53 -5.93
CA ASN A 159 17.21 10.62 -5.09
C ASN A 159 16.88 9.14 -5.42
N PRO A 160 17.84 8.35 -5.95
CA PRO A 160 17.62 6.97 -6.32
C PRO A 160 17.36 6.03 -5.13
N TYR A 161 17.59 6.50 -3.89
CA TYR A 161 17.23 5.83 -2.64
C TYR A 161 15.74 5.94 -2.34
N PHE A 162 15.07 7.01 -2.76
CA PHE A 162 13.65 7.27 -2.45
C PHE A 162 12.73 7.11 -3.66
N TYR A 163 13.27 7.22 -4.88
CA TYR A 163 12.50 7.08 -6.11
C TYR A 163 13.24 6.24 -7.17
N LYS A 164 12.55 5.23 -7.69
CA LYS A 164 12.91 4.57 -8.94
C LYS A 164 11.84 4.89 -9.96
N ARG A 165 12.25 5.36 -11.15
CA ARG A 165 11.32 5.62 -12.24
C ARG A 165 10.64 4.32 -12.67
N PRO A 166 9.29 4.24 -12.65
CA PRO A 166 8.57 3.09 -13.19
C PRO A 166 8.98 2.79 -14.64
N PRO A 167 9.05 1.51 -15.05
CA PRO A 167 8.54 0.33 -14.32
C PRO A 167 9.56 -0.33 -13.38
N ARG A 168 10.69 0.32 -13.05
CA ARG A 168 11.70 -0.26 -12.14
C ARG A 168 11.16 -0.41 -10.71
N ILE A 169 11.48 -1.52 -10.07
CA ILE A 169 11.05 -1.83 -8.70
C ILE A 169 12.01 -1.20 -7.69
N TRP A 170 11.45 -0.58 -6.65
CA TRP A 170 12.20 -0.11 -5.48
C TRP A 170 12.32 -1.25 -4.46
N ASN A 171 13.53 -1.50 -3.99
CA ASN A 171 13.88 -2.68 -3.18
C ASN A 171 14.29 -2.35 -1.73
N GLY A 172 14.12 -1.12 -1.26
CA GLY A 172 14.43 -0.72 0.12
C GLY A 172 15.90 -0.69 0.52
N TYR A 173 16.80 -1.17 -0.33
CA TYR A 173 18.24 -1.25 -0.10
C TYR A 173 18.99 -0.85 -1.38
N SER A 174 19.36 0.42 -1.44
CA SER A 174 20.53 0.92 -2.15
C SER A 174 21.25 1.89 -1.24
#